data_AF-A0A2R6BVT3-F1
#
_entry.id   AF-A0A2R6BVT3-F1
#
_cell.length_a   1.000
_cell.length_b   1.000
_cell.length_c   1.000
_cell.angle_alpha   90.00
_cell.angle_beta   90.00
_cell.angle_gamma   90.00
#
_symmetry.space_group_name_H-M   'P 1'
#
loop_
_entity.id
_entity.type
_entity.pdbx_description
1 polymer ?
#
loop_
_entity_poly.entity_id
_entity_poly.type
_entity_poly.pdbx_seq_one_letter_code
_entity_poly.pdbx_strand_id
1 'polypeptide(L)'
;MKINNRLSENNLRKPLEGEVLGTIIQLVGYDRAKVKCADNKIRICRIPGRMKKKIWLKENDVVLVAPWDFQADSRGDIIYKYEKEEVKKLKEAGYQIP
;
A
#
# COMPACT_ATOMS: atom_id res chain seq x y z
N MET A 1 14.25 -16.66 -22.91
CA MET A 1 13.53 -17.80 -22.30
C MET A 1 12.94 -17.29 -20.98
N LYS A 2 11.61 -17.13 -20.91
CA LYS A 2 10.90 -16.49 -19.78
C LYS A 2 10.95 -17.42 -18.56
N ILE A 3 11.84 -17.15 -17.61
CA ILE A 3 11.71 -17.68 -16.26
C ILE A 3 11.18 -16.52 -15.44
N ASN A 4 9.90 -16.52 -15.09
CA ASN A 4 9.37 -15.73 -13.99
C ASN A 4 8.17 -16.47 -13.40
N ASN A 5 8.55 -17.48 -12.61
CA ASN A 5 7.95 -17.81 -11.32
C ASN A 5 6.44 -17.59 -11.19
N ARG A 6 5.69 -18.65 -11.51
CA ARG A 6 4.30 -18.87 -11.13
C ARG A 6 4.25 -19.21 -9.62
N LEU A 7 4.70 -18.31 -8.75
CA LEU A 7 4.62 -18.51 -7.29
C LEU A 7 3.22 -18.16 -6.80
N SER A 8 2.43 -19.21 -6.59
CA SER A 8 1.17 -19.28 -5.84
C SER A 8 0.07 -18.29 -6.25
N GLU A 9 -0.90 -18.78 -7.02
CA GLU A 9 -2.12 -18.05 -7.42
C GLU A 9 -3.04 -17.62 -6.24
N ASN A 10 -2.71 -17.95 -4.97
CA ASN A 10 -3.60 -17.83 -3.82
C ASN A 10 -3.15 -16.98 -2.63
N ASN A 11 -1.97 -16.33 -2.64
CA ASN A 11 -1.52 -15.59 -1.44
C ASN A 11 -1.74 -14.07 -1.55
N LEU A 12 -3.01 -13.65 -1.68
CA LEU A 12 -3.37 -12.23 -1.60
C LEU A 12 -3.11 -11.74 -0.17
N ARG A 13 -2.21 -10.76 0.01
CA ARG A 13 -1.99 -10.12 1.31
C ARG A 13 -3.17 -9.23 1.70
N LYS A 14 -4.08 -9.72 2.53
CA LYS A 14 -5.20 -8.93 3.09
C LYS A 14 -4.73 -8.07 4.26
N PRO A 15 -5.27 -6.86 4.49
CA PRO A 15 -4.95 -6.05 5.68
C PRO A 15 -5.14 -6.83 6.98
N LEU A 16 -4.22 -6.67 7.92
CA LEU A 16 -4.33 -7.18 9.30
C LEU A 16 -4.89 -6.10 10.22
N GLU A 17 -5.10 -6.47 11.49
CA GLU A 17 -5.45 -5.50 12.53
C GLU A 17 -4.38 -4.40 12.62
N GLY A 18 -4.84 -3.14 12.66
CA GLY A 18 -3.96 -1.98 12.66
C GLY A 18 -3.39 -1.61 11.27
N GLU A 19 -3.78 -2.28 10.19
CA GLU A 19 -3.37 -1.91 8.83
C GLU A 19 -4.56 -1.39 8.01
N VAL A 20 -4.30 -0.46 7.10
CA VAL A 20 -5.33 0.15 6.26
C VAL A 20 -4.90 0.18 4.80
N LEU A 21 -5.83 -0.11 3.90
CA LEU A 21 -5.61 0.10 2.46
C LEU A 21 -5.57 1.60 2.17
N GLY A 22 -4.77 1.97 1.17
CA GLY A 22 -4.70 3.34 0.72
C GLY A 22 -4.28 3.49 -0.74
N THR A 23 -4.53 4.67 -1.28
CA THR A 23 -4.14 5.06 -2.64
C THR A 23 -3.15 6.23 -2.53
N ILE A 24 -2.01 6.13 -3.21
CA ILE A 24 -1.04 7.22 -3.25
C ILE A 24 -1.65 8.41 -4.01
N ILE A 25 -1.80 9.54 -3.33
CA ILE A 25 -2.21 10.80 -3.93
C ILE A 25 -1.00 11.47 -4.60
N GLN A 26 0.12 11.54 -3.88
CA GLN A 26 1.29 12.30 -4.31
C GLN A 26 2.56 11.78 -3.62
N LEU A 27 3.69 11.78 -4.34
CA LEU A 27 5.01 11.61 -3.72
C LEU A 27 5.50 12.98 -3.20
N VAL A 28 5.77 13.09 -1.90
CA VAL A 28 6.09 14.38 -1.25
C VAL A 28 7.59 14.55 -0.98
N GLY A 29 8.43 13.63 -1.48
CA GLY A 29 9.88 13.62 -1.27
C GLY A 29 10.31 13.12 0.10
N TYR A 30 11.62 13.11 0.36
CA TYR A 30 12.22 12.61 1.61
C TYR A 30 11.67 11.25 2.06
N ASP A 31 11.58 10.31 1.12
CA ASP A 31 11.04 8.96 1.32
C ASP A 31 9.61 8.95 1.87
N ARG A 32 8.78 9.89 1.45
CA ARG A 32 7.38 9.98 1.90
C ARG A 32 6.42 10.13 0.73
N ALA A 33 5.21 9.63 0.96
CA ALA A 33 4.06 9.77 0.07
C ALA A 33 2.83 10.21 0.86
N LYS A 34 2.00 11.05 0.25
CA LYS A 34 0.67 11.38 0.74
C LYS A 34 -0.30 10.29 0.28
N VAL A 35 -0.96 9.62 1.21
CA VAL A 35 -1.82 8.46 0.95
C VAL A 35 -3.22 8.75 1.48
N LYS A 36 -4.24 8.53 0.64
CA LYS A 36 -5.64 8.52 1.06
C LYS A 36 -5.97 7.11 1.54
N CYS A 37 -6.35 6.96 2.80
CA CYS A 37 -6.63 5.66 3.41
C CYS A 37 -8.12 5.34 3.42
N ALA A 38 -8.46 4.05 3.52
CA ALA A 38 -9.84 3.55 3.49
C ALA A 38 -10.68 3.96 4.71
N ASP A 39 -10.03 4.38 5.78
CA ASP A 39 -10.64 4.98 6.96
C ASP A 39 -10.88 6.51 6.81
N ASN A 40 -10.87 7.02 5.57
CA ASN A 40 -11.11 8.42 5.20
C ASN A 40 -10.07 9.43 5.70
N LYS A 41 -8.92 8.97 6.18
CA LYS A 41 -7.82 9.84 6.60
C LYS A 41 -6.77 9.98 5.51
N ILE A 42 -6.10 11.13 5.48
CA ILE A 42 -4.95 11.37 4.60
C ILE A 42 -3.69 11.37 5.46
N ARG A 43 -2.78 10.44 5.17
CA ARG A 43 -1.54 10.26 5.93
C ARG A 43 -0.34 10.62 5.09
N ILE A 44 0.68 11.19 5.73
CA ILE A 44 2.02 11.24 5.16
C ILE A 44 2.74 9.98 5.60
N CYS A 45 2.86 9.05 4.67
CA CYS A 45 3.43 7.74 4.91
C CYS A 45 4.91 7.69 4.52
N ARG A 46 5.74 7.08 5.35
CA ARG A 46 7.15 6.80 5.05
C ARG A 46 7.25 5.58 4.13
N ILE A 47 8.23 5.60 3.21
CA ILE A 47 8.60 4.50 2.33
C ILE A 47 9.86 3.84 2.90
N PRO A 48 9.77 2.63 3.46
CA PRO A 48 10.93 1.93 4.02
C PRO A 48 12.03 1.73 2.98
N GLY A 49 13.29 1.89 3.38
CA GLY A 49 14.45 1.76 2.48
C GLY A 49 14.51 0.46 1.69
N ARG A 50 14.02 -0.64 2.27
CA ARG A 50 13.90 -1.95 1.60
C ARG A 50 12.94 -1.92 0.41
N MET A 51 11.84 -1.15 0.48
CA MET A 51 10.89 -1.01 -0.63
C MET A 51 11.46 -0.17 -1.75
N LYS A 52 12.10 0.96 -1.43
CA LYS A 52 12.67 1.89 -2.43
C LYS A 52 13.61 1.21 -3.43
N LYS A 53 14.35 0.19 -2.97
CA LYS A 53 15.30 -0.56 -3.81
C LYS A 53 14.64 -1.60 -4.72
N LYS A 54 13.39 -1.98 -4.45
CA LYS A 54 12.73 -3.14 -5.08
C LYS A 54 11.50 -2.76 -5.89
N ILE A 55 10.80 -1.70 -5.50
CA ILE A 55 9.47 -1.40 -6.01
C ILE A 55 9.43 0.07 -6.42
N TRP A 56 8.95 0.32 -7.63
CA TRP A 56 8.64 1.66 -8.11
C TRP A 56 7.24 2.06 -7.66
N LEU A 57 7.14 3.17 -6.91
CA LEU A 57 5.88 3.75 -6.43
C LEU A 57 5.53 4.98 -7.25
N LYS A 58 4.24 5.16 -7.56
CA LYS A 58 3.71 6.35 -8.25
C LYS A 58 2.31 6.69 -7.75
N GLU A 59 1.81 7.84 -8.18
CA GLU A 59 0.43 8.25 -7.91
C GLU A 59 -0.57 7.22 -8.47
N ASN A 60 -1.68 7.06 -7.75
CA ASN A 60 -2.74 6.06 -7.99
C ASN A 60 -2.33 4.60 -7.74
N ASP A 61 -1.12 4.31 -7.29
CA ASP A 61 -0.78 2.97 -6.79
C ASP A 61 -1.57 2.68 -5.50
N VAL A 62 -2.12 1.47 -5.42
CA VAL A 62 -2.78 0.97 -4.21
C VAL A 62 -1.74 0.32 -3.31
N VAL A 63 -1.75 0.71 -2.04
CA VAL A 63 -0.77 0.32 -1.04
C VAL A 63 -1.43 -0.12 0.24
N LEU A 64 -0.69 -0.89 1.03
CA LEU A 64 -1.02 -1.18 2.41
C LEU A 64 -0.22 -0.26 3.32
N VAL A 65 -0.91 0.39 4.25
CA VAL A 65 -0.35 1.34 5.21
C VAL A 65 -0.50 0.77 6.61
N ALA A 66 0.58 0.81 7.39
CA ALA A 66 0.54 0.65 8.84
C ALA A 66 0.61 2.04 9.48
N PRO A 67 -0.51 2.61 10.00
CA PRO A 67 -0.47 3.83 10.79
C PRO A 67 0.48 3.67 11.99
N TRP A 68 1.12 4.75 12.40
CA TRP A 68 1.96 4.74 13.59
C TRP A 68 1.12 4.72 14.87
N ASP A 69 1.63 4.12 15.94
CA ASP A 69 0.95 4.10 17.25
C ASP A 69 0.74 5.53 17.79
N PHE A 70 1.69 6.43 17.52
CA PHE A 70 1.57 7.86 17.77
C PHE A 70 1.25 8.59 16.47
N GLN A 71 0.35 9.58 16.51
CA GLN A 71 -0.09 10.31 15.31
C GLN A 71 -0.72 9.40 14.23
N ALA A 72 -1.43 8.35 14.66
CA ALA A 72 -2.10 7.38 13.78
C ALA A 72 -2.99 8.01 12.71
N ASP A 73 -3.50 9.23 12.93
CA ASP A 73 -4.39 9.91 12.01
C ASP A 73 -3.68 10.63 10.87
N SER A 74 -2.39 10.93 11.02
CA SER A 74 -1.63 11.74 10.07
C SER A 74 -0.34 11.06 9.56
N ARG A 75 0.10 9.97 10.19
CA ARG A 75 1.36 9.30 9.88
C ARG A 75 1.21 7.78 9.77
N GLY A 76 2.14 7.16 9.06
CA GLY A 76 2.22 5.71 8.89
C GLY A 76 3.41 5.29 8.02
N ASP A 77 3.55 3.99 7.82
CA ASP A 77 4.54 3.40 6.91
C ASP A 77 3.81 2.68 5.76
N ILE A 78 4.29 2.83 4.52
CA ILE A 78 3.88 1.97 3.41
C ILE A 78 4.62 0.64 3.57
N ILE A 79 3.87 -0.45 3.70
CA ILE A 79 4.45 -1.78 3.95
C ILE A 79 4.29 -2.74 2.75
N TYR A 80 3.36 -2.46 1.84
CA TYR A 80 3.12 -3.26 0.65
C TYR A 80 2.57 -2.40 -0.51
N LYS A 81 2.89 -2.77 -1.75
CA LYS A 81 2.26 -2.25 -2.97
C LYS A 81 1.52 -3.40 -3.62
N TYR A 82 0.26 -3.18 -3.96
CA TYR A 82 -0.55 -4.15 -4.69
C TYR A 82 -0.41 -3.97 -6.19
N GLU A 83 -0.30 -5.08 -6.90
CA GLU A 83 -0.44 -5.13 -8.34
C GLU A 83 -1.91 -5.04 -8.75
N LYS A 84 -2.16 -4.65 -10.02
CA LYS A 84 -3.52 -4.42 -10.53
C LYS A 84 -4.46 -5.62 -10.34
N GLU A 85 -3.94 -6.83 -10.49
CA GLU A 85 -4.70 -8.07 -10.30
C GLU A 85 -5.07 -8.30 -8.82
N GLU A 86 -4.18 -7.96 -7.89
CA GLU A 86 -4.43 -8.06 -6.46
C GLU A 86 -5.47 -7.04 -6.02
N VAL A 87 -5.43 -5.81 -6.56
CA VAL A 87 -6.45 -4.79 -6.32
C VAL A 87 -7.84 -5.28 -6.76
N LYS A 88 -7.93 -5.98 -7.90
CA LYS A 88 -9.19 -6.57 -8.36
C LYS A 88 -9.71 -7.61 -7.36
N LYS A 89 -8.84 -8.52 -6.90
CA LYS A 89 -9.18 -9.53 -5.88
C LYS A 89 -9.61 -8.90 -4.54
N LEU A 90 -8.96 -7.80 -4.12
CA LEU A 90 -9.36 -7.05 -2.93
C LEU A 90 -10.77 -6.47 -3.06
N LYS A 91 -11.09 -5.87 -4.21
CA LYS A 91 -12.44 -5.35 -4.48
C LYS A 91 -13.49 -6.44 -4.48
N GLU A 92 -13.21 -7.58 -5.11
CA GLU A 92 -14.08 -8.76 -5.11
C GLU A 92 -14.29 -9.34 -3.70
N ALA A 93 -13.28 -9.24 -2.84
CA ALA A 93 -13.36 -9.62 -1.44
C ALA A 93 -14.06 -8.57 -0.54
N GLY A 94 -14.60 -7.49 -1.10
CA GLY A 94 -15.37 -6.47 -0.38
C GLY A 94 -14.54 -5.37 0.28
N TYR A 95 -13.24 -5.28 0.01
CA TYR A 95 -12.41 -4.20 0.55
C TYR A 95 -12.60 -2.91 -0.23
N GLN A 96 -12.76 -1.80 0.50
CA GLN A 96 -12.82 -0.46 -0.09
C GLN A 96 -11.42 0.03 -0.50
N ILE A 97 -11.27 0.40 -1.77
CA ILE A 97 -10.06 1.05 -2.31
C ILE A 97 -10.33 2.56 -2.43
N PRO A 98 -9.58 3.43 -1.74
CA PRO A 98 -9.87 4.87 -1.64
C PRO A 98 -9.59 5.70 -2.89
#